data_AF-A0A0Q8LK19-F1
#
_entry.id   AF-A0A0Q8LK19-F1
#
_cell.length_a   1.000
_cell.length_b   1.000
_cell.length_c   1.000
_cell.angle_alpha   90.00
_cell.angle_beta   90.00
_cell.angle_gamma   90.00
#
_symmetry.space_group_name_H-M   'P 1'
#
loop_
_entity.id
_entity.type
_entity.pdbx_description
1 polymer ?
#
loop_
_entity_poly.entity_id
_entity_poly.type
_entity_poly.pdbx_seq_one_letter_code
_entity_poly.pdbx_strand_id
1 'polypeptide(L)'
;MAHSTLDPATAASQLDIVARELAALSERLTVAATGARGLAAATDWRARAAEAFHRLATQWAGEVSSLVCLAETARLSAARARDAALWPIEKGF
;
A
#
# COMPACT_ATOMS: atom_id res chain seq x y z
N MET A 1 22.15 -10.13 21.44
CA MET A 1 21.03 -10.42 20.52
C MET A 1 21.63 -10.91 19.22
N ALA A 2 21.53 -12.20 18.91
CA ALA A 2 22.01 -12.73 17.65
C ALA A 2 21.03 -12.28 16.55
N HIS A 3 21.45 -11.38 15.67
CA HIS A 3 20.76 -11.18 14.40
C HIS A 3 20.97 -12.46 13.60
N SER A 4 19.92 -13.28 13.47
CA SER A 4 19.90 -14.33 12.46
C SER A 4 20.03 -13.63 11.11
N THR A 5 21.25 -13.59 10.57
CA THR A 5 21.52 -13.12 9.22
C THR A 5 20.89 -14.12 8.27
N LEU A 6 19.70 -13.77 7.76
CA LEU A 6 19.10 -14.44 6.62
C LEU A 6 20.10 -14.42 5.46
N ASP A 7 20.21 -15.53 4.74
CA ASP A 7 21.00 -15.56 3.52
C ASP A 7 20.42 -14.51 2.52
N PRO A 8 21.27 -13.83 1.72
CA PRO A 8 20.82 -12.76 0.84
C PRO A 8 19.76 -13.20 -0.19
N ALA A 9 19.79 -14.44 -0.67
CA ALA A 9 18.80 -14.97 -1.59
C ALA A 9 17.43 -15.19 -0.89
N THR A 10 17.43 -15.73 0.33
CA THR A 10 16.22 -15.83 1.15
C THR A 10 15.66 -14.44 1.47
N ALA A 11 16.51 -13.48 1.85
CA ALA A 11 16.09 -12.11 2.12
C ALA A 11 15.46 -11.45 0.88
N ALA A 12 16.06 -11.62 -0.29
CA ALA A 12 15.51 -11.12 -1.55
C ALA A 12 14.14 -11.73 -1.87
N SER A 13 13.99 -13.05 -1.70
CA SER A 13 12.70 -13.73 -1.92
C SER A 13 11.59 -13.25 -0.98
N GLN A 14 11.91 -13.01 0.30
CA GLN A 14 10.96 -12.45 1.26
C GLN A 14 10.56 -11.01 0.90
N LEU A 15 11.51 -10.20 0.43
CA LEU A 15 11.24 -8.83 -0.02
C LEU A 15 10.37 -8.80 -1.29
N ASP A 16 10.51 -9.78 -2.19
CA ASP A 16 9.61 -9.95 -3.34
C ASP A 16 8.19 -10.31 -2.92
N ILE A 17 8.02 -11.18 -1.92
CA ILE A 17 6.71 -11.50 -1.34
C ILE A 17 6.09 -10.23 -0.76
N VAL A 18 6.84 -9.48 0.06
CA VAL A 18 6.37 -8.22 0.66
C VAL A 18 5.95 -7.21 -0.42
N ALA A 19 6.75 -7.05 -1.48
CA ALA A 19 6.43 -6.13 -2.56
C ALA A 19 5.15 -6.53 -3.31
N ARG A 20 4.92 -7.83 -3.52
CA ARG A 20 3.70 -8.36 -4.14
C ARG A 20 2.47 -8.12 -3.27
N GLU A 21 2.56 -8.41 -1.97
CA GLU A 21 1.45 -8.21 -1.03
C GLU A 21 1.10 -6.72 -0.89
N LEU A 22 2.10 -5.84 -0.88
CA LEU A 22 1.88 -4.39 -0.86
C LEU A 22 1.20 -3.89 -2.14
N ALA A 23 1.54 -4.43 -3.31
CA ALA A 23 0.85 -4.10 -4.56
C ALA A 23 -0.63 -4.52 -4.52
N ALA A 24 -0.92 -5.75 -4.08
CA ALA A 24 -2.30 -6.23 -3.92
C ALA A 24 -3.08 -5.38 -2.91
N LEU A 25 -2.44 -4.93 -1.83
CA LEU A 25 -3.05 -4.03 -0.86
C LEU A 25 -3.36 -2.66 -1.48
N SER A 26 -2.42 -2.06 -2.23
CA SER A 26 -2.63 -0.80 -2.95
C SER A 26 -3.83 -0.86 -3.90
N GLU A 27 -3.99 -1.95 -4.65
CA GLU A 27 -5.13 -2.16 -5.55
C GLU A 27 -6.45 -2.19 -4.77
N ARG A 28 -6.52 -2.97 -3.69
CA ARG A 28 -7.72 -3.07 -2.84
C ARG A 28 -8.09 -1.73 -2.20
N LEU A 29 -7.11 -0.99 -1.70
CA LEU A 29 -7.30 0.34 -1.14
C LEU A 29 -7.79 1.33 -2.20
N THR A 30 -7.26 1.25 -3.43
CA THR A 30 -7.70 2.08 -4.55
C THR A 30 -9.16 1.84 -4.90
N VAL A 31 -9.58 0.57 -4.94
CA VAL A 31 -10.99 0.19 -5.16
C VAL A 31 -11.88 0.75 -4.04
N ALA A 32 -11.46 0.63 -2.78
CA ALA A 32 -12.20 1.15 -1.63
C ALA A 32 -12.35 2.68 -1.68
N ALA A 33 -11.26 3.42 -1.95
CA ALA A 33 -11.29 4.88 -2.11
C ALA A 33 -12.18 5.32 -3.28
N THR A 34 -12.17 4.56 -4.39
CA THR A 34 -13.03 4.83 -5.54
C THR A 34 -14.50 4.63 -5.21
N GLY A 35 -14.84 3.53 -4.50
CA GLY A 35 -16.19 3.30 -3.99
C GLY A 35 -16.68 4.40 -3.05
N ALA A 36 -15.82 4.86 -2.13
CA ALA A 36 -16.09 5.99 -1.24
C ALA A 36 -16.44 7.27 -2.00
N ARG A 37 -15.63 7.62 -3.01
CA ARG A 37 -15.86 8.80 -3.85
C ARG A 37 -17.13 8.67 -4.67
N GLY A 38 -17.42 7.49 -5.20
CA GLY A 38 -18.67 7.22 -5.91
C GLY A 38 -19.89 7.43 -5.02
N LEU A 39 -19.83 6.94 -3.78
CA LEU A 39 -20.88 7.18 -2.78
C LEU A 39 -21.00 8.65 -2.42
N ALA A 40 -19.90 9.39 -2.27
CA ALA A 40 -19.93 10.83 -2.00
C ALA A 40 -20.46 11.65 -3.19
N ALA A 41 -20.20 11.21 -4.42
CA ALA A 41 -20.63 11.87 -5.65
C ALA A 41 -22.10 11.63 -6.02
N ALA A 42 -22.77 10.65 -5.38
CA ALA A 42 -24.22 10.53 -5.49
C ALA A 42 -24.88 11.86 -5.09
N THR A 43 -25.97 12.26 -5.73
CA THR A 43 -26.64 13.54 -5.45
C THR A 43 -27.82 13.35 -4.49
N ASP A 44 -28.48 14.44 -4.09
CA ASP A 44 -29.62 14.48 -3.15
C ASP A 44 -29.30 14.43 -1.64
N TRP A 45 -28.18 15.03 -1.22
CA TRP A 45 -27.78 15.20 0.19
C TRP A 45 -28.60 16.25 0.97
N ARG A 46 -29.92 16.29 0.81
CA ARG A 46 -30.77 17.35 1.39
C ARG A 46 -31.10 17.15 2.87
N ALA A 47 -30.96 15.92 3.37
CA ALA A 47 -31.15 15.60 4.78
C ALA A 47 -29.82 15.73 5.54
N ARG A 48 -29.87 16.24 6.79
CA ARG A 48 -28.68 16.39 7.65
C ARG A 48 -27.88 15.10 7.85
N ALA A 49 -28.57 13.94 7.85
CA ALA A 49 -27.94 12.63 7.89
C ALA A 49 -27.16 12.31 6.60
N ALA A 50 -27.69 12.75 5.46
CA ALA A 50 -27.10 12.57 4.14
C ALA A 50 -25.83 13.44 4.00
N GLU A 51 -25.85 14.69 4.47
CA GLU A 51 -24.65 15.55 4.55
C GLU A 51 -23.56 14.98 5.48
N ALA A 52 -23.96 14.40 6.62
CA ALA A 52 -23.03 13.75 7.54
C ALA A 52 -22.35 12.54 6.88
N PHE A 53 -23.13 11.71 6.17
CA PHE A 53 -22.61 10.59 5.40
C PHE A 53 -21.64 11.06 4.31
N HIS A 54 -22.01 12.07 3.52
CA HIS A 54 -21.15 12.62 2.46
C HIS A 54 -19.78 13.08 3.00
N ARG A 55 -19.76 13.78 4.15
CA ARG A 55 -18.50 14.20 4.79
C ARG A 55 -17.66 13.00 5.24
N LEU A 56 -18.27 12.01 5.88
CA LEU A 56 -17.57 10.80 6.32
C LEU A 56 -17.01 10.01 5.14
N ALA A 57 -17.79 9.84 4.06
CA ALA A 57 -17.36 9.16 2.85
C ALA A 57 -16.16 9.88 2.19
N THR A 58 -16.19 11.22 2.17
CA THR A 58 -15.10 12.05 1.62
C THR A 58 -13.83 11.95 2.47
N GLN A 59 -13.97 12.04 3.80
CA GLN A 59 -12.85 11.90 4.73
C GLN A 59 -12.21 10.51 4.60
N TRP A 60 -13.02 9.45 4.64
CA TRP A 60 -12.57 8.08 4.50
C TRP A 60 -11.84 7.84 3.16
N ALA A 61 -12.36 8.40 2.05
CA ALA A 61 -11.68 8.33 0.76
C ALA A 61 -10.27 8.97 0.79
N GLY A 62 -10.11 10.08 1.51
CA GLY A 62 -8.83 10.74 1.72
C GLY A 62 -7.85 9.90 2.55
N GLU A 63 -8.31 9.37 3.68
CA GLU A 63 -7.52 8.49 4.55
C GLU A 63 -7.05 7.23 3.81
N VAL A 64 -7.95 6.55 3.09
CA VAL A 64 -7.60 5.36 2.29
C VAL A 64 -6.60 5.70 1.19
N SER A 65 -6.74 6.86 0.54
CA SER A 65 -5.77 7.29 -0.49
C SER A 65 -4.38 7.55 0.10
N SER A 66 -4.28 8.05 1.34
CA SER A 66 -3.00 8.21 2.02
C SER A 66 -2.33 6.85 2.30
N LEU A 67 -3.12 5.82 2.64
CA LEU A 67 -2.61 4.46 2.84
C LEU A 67 -2.07 3.86 1.54
N VAL A 68 -2.69 4.13 0.39
CA VAL A 68 -2.15 3.73 -0.93
C VAL A 68 -0.75 4.32 -1.14
N CYS A 69 -0.58 5.61 -0.84
CA CYS A 69 0.72 6.29 -0.98
C CYS A 69 1.80 5.65 -0.08
N LEU A 70 1.44 5.32 1.16
CA LEU A 70 2.34 4.63 2.09
C LEU A 70 2.68 3.21 1.63
N ALA A 71 1.70 2.45 1.12
CA ALA A 71 1.91 1.11 0.59
C ALA A 71 2.86 1.12 -0.62
N GLU A 72 2.68 2.05 -1.56
CA GLU A 72 3.60 2.21 -2.70
C GLU A 72 5.01 2.61 -2.25
N THR A 73 5.13 3.50 -1.27
CA THR A 73 6.44 3.90 -0.72
C THR A 73 7.15 2.70 -0.08
N ALA A 74 6.42 1.89 0.68
CA ALA A 74 6.96 0.67 1.28
C ALA A 74 7.36 -0.36 0.20
N ARG A 75 6.55 -0.50 -0.85
CA ARG A 75 6.82 -1.42 -1.97
C ARG A 75 8.10 -1.03 -2.72
N LEU A 76 8.28 0.25 -3.02
CA LEU A 76 9.50 0.77 -3.66
C LEU A 76 10.73 0.57 -2.75
N SER A 77 10.56 0.74 -1.44
CA SER A 77 11.64 0.51 -0.46
C SER A 77 12.03 -0.96 -0.40
N ALA A 78 11.05 -1.88 -0.42
CA ALA A 78 11.28 -3.32 -0.44
C ALA A 78 12.02 -3.75 -1.73
N ALA A 79 11.63 -3.21 -2.88
CA ALA A 79 12.31 -3.47 -4.16
C ALA A 79 13.78 -3.02 -4.12
N ARG A 80 14.06 -1.82 -3.61
CA ARG A 80 15.44 -1.33 -3.44
C ARG A 80 16.26 -2.20 -2.49
N ALA A 81 15.67 -2.64 -1.38
CA ALA A 81 16.33 -3.52 -0.43
C ALA A 81 16.64 -4.90 -1.04
N ARG A 82 15.75 -5.43 -1.89
CA ARG A 82 15.96 -6.68 -2.62
C ARG A 82 17.14 -6.55 -3.58
N ASP A 83 17.15 -5.48 -4.38
CA ASP A 83 18.22 -5.25 -5.35
C ASP A 83 19.58 -5.10 -4.63
N ALA A 84 19.61 -4.45 -3.47
CA ALA A 84 20.80 -4.37 -2.63
C ALA A 84 21.24 -5.73 -2.06
N ALA A 85 20.29 -6.62 -1.72
CA ALA A 85 20.58 -7.96 -1.23
C ALA A 85 21.16 -8.88 -2.32
N LEU A 86 20.75 -8.71 -3.58
CA LEU A 86 21.23 -9.51 -4.71
C LEU A 86 22.56 -9.02 -5.28
N TRP A 87 22.91 -7.75 -5.07
CA TRP A 87 24.14 -7.14 -5.59
C TRP A 87 25.43 -7.95 -5.33
N PRO A 88 25.69 -8.50 -4.13
CA PRO A 88 26.91 -9.29 -3.88
C PRO A 88 26.92 -10.62 -4.65
N ILE A 89 25.76 -11.26 -4.80
CA ILE A 89 25.59 -12.54 -5.50
C ILE A 89 25.86 -12.36 -7.00
N GLU A 90 25.28 -11.32 -7.61
CA GLU A 90 25.47 -11.04 -9.04
C GLU A 90 26.92 -10.66 -9.40
N LYS A 91 27.68 -10.18 -8.43
CA LYS A 91 29.09 -9.76 -8.59
C LYS A 91 30.10 -10.82 -8.18
N GLY A 92 29.66 -11.98 -7.69
CA GLY A 92 30.53 -13.11 -7.35
C GLY A 92 31.40 -12.91 -6.12
N PHE A 93 30.94 -12.11 -5.14
CA PHE A 93 31.60 -11.93 -3.83
C PHE A 93 31.06 -12.89 -2.78
#